data_AF-A0A0S3SBU8-F1
#
_entry.id   AF-A0A0S3SBU8-F1
#
_cell.length_a   1.000
_cell.length_b   1.000
_cell.length_c   1.000
_cell.angle_alpha   90.00
_cell.angle_beta   90.00
_cell.angle_gamma   90.00
#
_symmetry.space_group_name_H-M   'P 1'
#
loop_
_entity.id
_entity.type
_entity.pdbx_description
1 polymer ?
#
loop_
_entity_poly.entity_id
_entity_poly.type
_entity_poly.pdbx_seq_one_letter_code
_entity_poly.pdbx_strand_id
1 'polypeptide(L)'
;MGVVLKLVDAILFLFFLVIAVAAPLIDAQTCLPLSYFPEILVQLKDHYTHDYGDYLVAEKPHFFVGLVWLELLFQWPLALLNLYAILTSKPWFNTTCLMYGVSTSTSMVAILSEMMNSNRASDKLLTLYASFMGLGALALLRGLLTCSSKSTSALGKRPALMRKKRA
;
A
#
# COMPACT_ATOMS: atom_id res chain seq x y z
N MET A 1 -2.99 -5.69 -23.51
CA MET A 1 -3.45 -5.19 -22.19
C MET A 1 -4.63 -4.27 -22.44
N GLY A 2 -5.79 -4.53 -21.82
CA GLY A 2 -6.95 -3.66 -21.95
C GLY A 2 -6.66 -2.25 -21.43
N VAL A 3 -7.32 -1.23 -22.00
CA VAL A 3 -7.16 0.19 -21.64
C VAL A 3 -7.30 0.41 -20.13
N VAL A 4 -8.24 -0.28 -19.50
CA VAL A 4 -8.47 -0.25 -18.05
C VAL A 4 -7.22 -0.66 -17.25
N LEU A 5 -6.49 -1.69 -17.69
CA LEU A 5 -5.31 -2.17 -16.96
C LEU A 5 -4.17 -1.14 -17.00
N LYS A 6 -4.00 -0.45 -18.14
CA LYS A 6 -3.02 0.63 -18.28
C LYS A 6 -3.37 1.82 -17.40
N LEU A 7 -4.67 2.16 -17.31
CA LEU A 7 -5.15 3.21 -16.43
C LEU A 7 -4.86 2.87 -14.96
N VAL A 8 -5.17 1.65 -14.54
CA VAL A 8 -4.86 1.16 -13.19
C VAL A 8 -3.36 1.21 -12.91
N ASP A 9 -2.52 0.75 -13.85
CA ASP A 9 -1.06 0.80 -13.70
C ASP A 9 -0.55 2.24 -13.57
N ALA A 10 -1.14 3.21 -14.28
CA ALA A 10 -0.81 4.63 -14.17
C ALA A 10 -1.24 5.25 -12.83
N ILE A 11 -2.44 4.92 -12.34
CA ILE A 11 -2.92 5.37 -11.03
C ILE A 11 -2.02 4.81 -9.92
N LEU A 12 -1.71 3.51 -9.97
CA LEU A 12 -0.82 2.88 -9.00
C LEU A 12 0.60 3.42 -9.08
N PHE A 13 1.10 3.74 -10.27
CA PHE A 13 2.40 4.39 -10.42
C PHE A 13 2.44 5.75 -9.69
N LEU A 14 1.45 6.61 -9.93
CA LEU A 14 1.36 7.90 -9.25
C LEU A 14 1.26 7.71 -7.73
N PHE A 15 0.43 6.77 -7.28
CA PHE A 15 0.26 6.46 -5.87
C PHE A 15 1.58 6.00 -5.22
N PHE A 16 2.28 5.03 -5.81
CA PHE A 16 3.58 4.59 -5.29
C PHE A 16 4.63 5.70 -5.31
N LEU A 17 4.57 6.61 -6.29
CA LEU A 17 5.46 7.77 -6.35
C LEU A 17 5.22 8.71 -5.18
N VAL A 18 3.96 8.99 -4.86
CA VAL A 18 3.58 9.78 -3.68
C VAL A 18 4.09 9.09 -2.42
N ILE A 19 3.84 7.80 -2.23
CA ILE A 19 4.31 7.04 -1.04
C ILE A 19 5.84 7.03 -0.94
N ALA A 20 6.55 6.86 -2.07
CA ALA A 20 8.00 6.85 -2.09
C ALA A 20 8.63 8.14 -1.51
N VAL A 21 7.94 9.28 -1.68
CA VAL A 21 8.35 10.58 -1.15
C VAL A 21 7.73 10.85 0.22
N ALA A 22 6.40 10.69 0.35
CA ALA A 22 5.66 11.06 1.55
C ALA A 22 6.03 10.21 2.76
N ALA A 23 6.20 8.89 2.61
CA ALA A 23 6.50 8.02 3.75
C ALA A 23 7.78 8.43 4.50
N PRO A 24 8.95 8.63 3.84
CA PRO A 24 10.15 9.05 4.53
C PRO A 24 10.12 10.52 4.96
N LEU A 25 9.35 11.41 4.31
CA LEU A 25 9.37 12.84 4.60
C LEU A 25 8.32 13.27 5.63
N ILE A 26 7.16 12.60 5.67
CA ILE A 26 5.99 12.94 6.47
C ILE A 26 5.74 11.85 7.51
N ASP A 27 5.52 10.61 7.08
CA ASP A 27 5.12 9.53 7.99
C ASP A 27 6.25 9.17 8.97
N ALA A 28 7.50 9.22 8.52
CA ALA A 28 8.67 9.02 9.37
C ALA A 28 8.75 10.00 10.55
N GLN A 29 8.16 11.20 10.46
CA GLN A 29 8.08 12.14 11.59
C GLN A 29 7.22 11.63 12.74
N THR A 30 6.39 10.61 12.50
CA THR A 30 5.60 9.94 13.54
C THR A 30 6.50 9.10 14.43
N CYS A 31 7.50 8.43 13.85
CA CYS A 31 8.37 7.47 14.53
C CYS A 31 9.74 8.04 14.93
N LEU A 32 10.25 9.03 14.21
CA LEU A 32 11.59 9.60 14.39
C LEU A 32 11.54 10.98 15.04
N PRO A 33 12.62 11.41 15.72
CA PRO A 33 12.76 12.77 16.25
C PRO A 33 12.59 13.83 15.14
N LEU A 34 11.83 14.88 15.44
CA LEU A 34 11.57 15.98 14.49
C LEU A 34 12.85 16.75 14.09
N SER A 35 13.92 16.65 14.89
CA SER A 35 15.22 17.27 14.60
C SER A 35 15.90 16.73 13.33
N TYR A 36 15.49 15.58 12.82
CA TYR A 36 16.00 15.03 11.56
C TYR A 36 15.32 15.61 10.32
N PHE A 37 14.26 16.39 10.48
CA PHE A 37 13.45 16.89 9.39
C PHE A 37 13.57 18.41 9.25
N PRO A 38 13.64 18.94 8.02
CA PRO A 38 13.49 20.37 7.78
C PRO A 38 12.20 20.92 8.38
N GLU A 39 12.29 22.11 8.95
CA GLU A 39 11.15 22.77 9.62
C GLU A 39 9.93 22.92 8.71
N ILE A 40 10.13 23.14 7.40
CA ILE A 40 9.07 23.23 6.40
C ILE A 40 8.22 21.96 6.37
N LEU A 41 8.83 20.77 6.49
CA LEU A 41 8.10 19.50 6.48
C LEU A 41 7.34 19.27 7.79
N VAL A 42 7.89 19.75 8.91
CA VAL A 42 7.22 19.67 10.21
C VAL A 42 6.00 20.59 10.21
N GLN A 43 6.15 21.83 9.75
CA GLN A 43 5.06 22.79 9.61
C GLN A 43 3.98 22.29 8.66
N LEU A 44 4.37 21.65 7.54
CA LEU A 44 3.41 21.06 6.60
C LEU A 44 2.55 19.97 7.27
N LYS A 45 3.17 19.08 8.05
CA LYS A 45 2.47 18.02 8.79
C LYS A 45 1.55 18.61 9.84
N ASP A 46 2.02 19.62 10.57
CA ASP A 46 1.23 20.28 11.62
C ASP A 46 0.02 21.02 11.02
N HIS A 47 0.20 21.70 9.88
CA HIS A 47 -0.90 22.34 9.14
C HIS A 47 -1.93 21.31 8.66
N TYR A 48 -1.49 20.20 8.06
CA TYR A 48 -2.37 19.08 7.70
C TYR A 48 -3.15 18.56 8.91
N THR A 49 -2.47 18.35 10.04
CA THR A 49 -3.07 17.80 11.26
C THR A 49 -4.16 18.73 11.79
N HIS A 50 -3.92 20.04 11.76
CA HIS A 50 -4.88 21.05 12.15
C HIS A 50 -6.09 21.13 11.20
N ASP A 51 -5.85 21.14 9.88
CA ASP A 51 -6.91 21.32 8.88
C ASP A 51 -7.84 20.10 8.76
N TYR A 52 -7.27 18.89 8.89
CA TYR A 52 -8.02 17.65 8.80
C TYR A 52 -8.49 17.13 10.16
N GLY A 53 -8.00 17.70 11.26
CA GLY A 53 -8.28 17.22 12.61
C GLY A 53 -7.77 15.79 12.84
N ASP A 54 -6.62 15.46 12.26
CA ASP A 54 -6.09 14.10 12.25
C ASP A 54 -5.48 13.74 13.62
N TYR A 55 -6.33 13.22 14.51
CA TYR A 55 -5.92 12.86 15.87
C TYR A 55 -4.90 11.71 15.89
N LEU A 56 -4.83 10.86 14.86
CA LEU A 56 -3.87 9.76 14.81
C LEU A 56 -2.46 10.30 14.64
N VAL A 57 -2.29 11.31 13.79
CA VAL A 57 -1.02 12.00 13.58
C VAL A 57 -0.67 12.91 14.76
N ALA A 58 -1.67 13.56 15.37
CA ALA A 58 -1.48 14.46 16.51
C ALA A 58 -1.08 13.71 17.80
N GLU A 59 -1.88 12.72 18.20
CA GLU A 59 -1.73 12.02 19.48
C GLU A 59 -0.76 10.82 19.40
N LYS A 60 -0.49 10.32 18.19
CA LYS A 60 0.41 9.19 17.92
C LYS A 60 0.15 7.96 18.80
N PRO A 61 -1.06 7.38 18.78
CA PRO A 61 -1.37 6.20 19.57
C PRO A 61 -0.46 5.02 19.15
N HIS A 62 -0.11 4.15 20.11
CA HIS A 62 0.92 3.12 19.89
C HIS A 62 0.62 2.17 18.71
N PHE A 63 -0.66 1.83 18.47
CA PHE A 63 -1.02 0.99 17.33
C PHE A 63 -0.71 1.70 16.00
N PHE A 64 -0.99 3.00 15.90
CA PHE A 64 -0.76 3.80 14.70
C PHE A 64 0.74 3.95 14.44
N VAL A 65 1.53 4.24 15.47
CA VAL A 65 3.00 4.26 15.38
C VAL A 65 3.54 2.90 14.90
N GLY A 66 2.96 1.79 15.37
CA GLY A 66 3.29 0.45 14.88
C GLY A 66 2.96 0.24 13.40
N LEU A 67 1.82 0.73 12.93
CA LEU A 67 1.44 0.70 11.51
C LEU A 67 2.35 1.58 10.66
N VAL A 68 2.78 2.73 11.14
CA VAL A 68 3.74 3.60 10.44
C VAL A 68 5.12 2.93 10.36
N TRP A 69 5.56 2.20 11.38
CA TRP A 69 6.76 1.37 11.27
C TRP A 69 6.64 0.28 10.21
N LEU A 70 5.49 -0.39 10.13
CA LEU A 70 5.21 -1.35 9.06
C LEU A 70 5.23 -0.67 7.69
N GLU A 71 4.68 0.53 7.58
CA GLU A 71 4.74 1.32 6.36
C GLU A 71 6.18 1.62 5.95
N LEU A 72 7.00 2.16 6.85
CA LEU A 72 8.38 2.53 6.57
C LEU A 72 9.28 1.33 6.24
N LEU A 73 9.14 0.22 6.97
CA LEU A 73 10.05 -0.93 6.85
C LEU A 73 9.62 -1.94 5.80
N PHE A 74 8.33 -2.01 5.47
CA PHE A 74 7.79 -3.02 4.55
C PHE A 74 7.11 -2.40 3.34
N GLN A 75 6.16 -1.49 3.54
CA GLN A 75 5.37 -0.94 2.44
C GLN A 75 6.20 0.02 1.58
N TRP A 76 7.05 0.85 2.16
CA TRP A 76 7.88 1.81 1.45
C TRP A 76 8.92 1.14 0.53
N PRO A 77 9.70 0.13 0.97
CA PRO A 77 10.55 -0.63 0.06
C PRO A 77 9.75 -1.30 -1.07
N LEU A 78 8.57 -1.85 -0.76
CA LEU A 78 7.68 -2.43 -1.78
C LEU A 78 7.16 -1.38 -2.77
N ALA A 79 6.87 -0.15 -2.34
CA ALA A 79 6.46 0.94 -3.21
C ALA A 79 7.57 1.30 -4.21
N LEU A 80 8.82 1.42 -3.75
CA LEU A 80 9.98 1.65 -4.62
C LEU A 80 10.18 0.52 -5.63
N LEU A 81 10.07 -0.72 -5.16
CA LEU A 81 10.14 -1.91 -6.01
C LEU A 81 9.02 -1.92 -7.06
N ASN A 82 7.80 -1.57 -6.67
CA ASN A 82 6.65 -1.49 -7.58
C ASN A 82 6.82 -0.37 -8.62
N LEU A 83 7.33 0.82 -8.23
CA LEU A 83 7.67 1.90 -9.17
C LEU A 83 8.65 1.41 -10.23
N TYR A 84 9.75 0.82 -9.79
CA TYR A 84 10.77 0.28 -10.69
C TYR A 84 10.20 -0.81 -11.60
N ALA A 85 9.38 -1.70 -11.05
CA ALA A 85 8.79 -2.81 -11.79
C ALA A 85 7.78 -2.34 -12.84
N ILE A 86 7.02 -1.25 -12.59
CA ILE A 86 6.16 -0.62 -13.60
C ILE A 86 7.01 -0.01 -14.72
N LEU A 87 8.03 0.78 -14.38
CA LEU A 87 8.91 1.44 -15.36
C LEU A 87 9.67 0.45 -16.25
N THR A 88 10.12 -0.66 -15.67
CA THR A 88 10.92 -1.67 -16.38
C THR A 88 10.13 -2.92 -16.77
N SER A 89 8.79 -2.89 -16.62
CA SER A 89 7.86 -3.97 -16.97
C SER A 89 8.28 -5.34 -16.42
N LYS A 90 8.67 -5.40 -15.15
CA LYS A 90 9.17 -6.65 -14.54
C LYS A 90 8.05 -7.63 -14.22
N PRO A 91 8.30 -8.95 -14.37
CA PRO A 91 7.27 -9.97 -14.19
C PRO A 91 6.84 -10.18 -12.72
N TRP A 92 7.65 -9.71 -11.77
CA TRP A 92 7.40 -9.81 -10.32
C TRP A 92 6.56 -8.66 -9.76
N PHE A 93 6.23 -7.65 -10.58
CA PHE A 93 5.35 -6.53 -10.22
C PHE A 93 4.03 -7.01 -9.58
N ASN A 94 3.39 -8.04 -10.15
CA ASN A 94 2.10 -8.50 -9.64
C ASN A 94 2.20 -9.05 -8.21
N THR A 95 3.30 -9.75 -7.90
CA THR A 95 3.52 -10.32 -6.58
C THR A 95 3.80 -9.22 -5.54
N THR A 96 4.68 -8.28 -5.87
CA THR A 96 5.01 -7.17 -4.96
C THR A 96 3.84 -6.20 -4.79
N CYS A 97 3.05 -5.97 -5.84
CA CYS A 97 1.83 -5.17 -5.80
C CYS A 97 0.74 -5.85 -4.95
N LEU A 98 0.61 -7.18 -5.05
CA LEU A 98 -0.28 -7.96 -4.18
C LEU A 98 0.14 -7.85 -2.70
N MET A 99 1.41 -8.06 -2.38
CA MET A 99 1.93 -7.96 -1.02
C MET A 99 1.71 -6.57 -0.43
N TYR A 100 1.99 -5.53 -1.21
CA TYR A 100 1.75 -4.15 -0.83
C TYR A 100 0.26 -3.90 -0.57
N GLY A 101 -0.61 -4.30 -1.50
CA GLY A 101 -2.06 -4.10 -1.39
C GLY A 101 -2.65 -4.79 -0.16
N VAL A 102 -2.28 -6.05 0.10
CA VAL A 102 -2.73 -6.79 1.30
C VAL A 102 -2.31 -6.09 2.58
N SER A 103 -1.04 -5.70 2.69
CA SER A 103 -0.53 -5.00 3.88
C SER A 103 -1.25 -3.66 4.08
N THR A 104 -1.36 -2.85 3.02
CA THR A 104 -1.99 -1.52 3.07
C THR A 104 -3.47 -1.61 3.42
N SER A 105 -4.23 -2.50 2.76
CA SER A 105 -5.63 -2.70 3.07
C SER A 105 -5.83 -3.17 4.51
N THR A 106 -4.98 -4.06 5.03
CA THR A 106 -5.09 -4.53 6.42
C THR A 106 -4.85 -3.37 7.40
N SER A 107 -3.81 -2.56 7.19
CA SER A 107 -3.54 -1.37 8.01
C SER A 107 -4.71 -0.37 7.95
N MET A 108 -5.28 -0.14 6.77
CA MET A 108 -6.40 0.77 6.57
C MET A 108 -7.68 0.27 7.24
N VAL A 109 -7.93 -1.05 7.27
CA VAL A 109 -9.08 -1.61 8.01
C VAL A 109 -8.91 -1.32 9.50
N ALA A 110 -7.72 -1.53 10.06
CA ALA A 110 -7.46 -1.25 11.47
C ALA A 110 -7.68 0.23 11.81
N ILE A 111 -7.16 1.14 10.98
CA ILE A 111 -7.32 2.59 11.15
C ILE A 111 -8.79 3.01 11.04
N LEU A 112 -9.50 2.57 9.99
CA LEU A 112 -10.91 2.91 9.79
C LEU A 112 -11.79 2.35 10.90
N SER A 113 -11.51 1.14 11.38
CA SER A 113 -12.28 0.53 12.49
C SER A 113 -12.12 1.35 13.77
N GLU A 114 -10.91 1.81 14.09
CA GLU A 114 -10.66 2.67 15.24
C GLU A 114 -11.34 4.04 15.10
N MET A 115 -11.29 4.65 13.91
CA MET A 115 -11.95 5.94 13.66
C MET A 115 -13.47 5.85 13.77
N MET A 116 -14.07 4.78 13.23
CA MET A 116 -15.51 4.54 13.32
C MET A 116 -15.96 4.29 14.77
N ASN A 117 -15.15 3.57 15.55
CA ASN A 117 -15.47 3.24 16.94
C ASN A 117 -15.25 4.43 17.90
N SER A 118 -14.22 5.23 17.68
CA SER A 118 -13.90 6.38 18.53
C SER A 118 -14.84 7.58 18.31
N ASN A 119 -15.52 7.67 17.15
CA ASN A 119 -16.38 8.79 16.74
C ASN A 119 -15.66 10.16 16.77
N ARG A 120 -14.32 10.17 16.77
CA ARG A 120 -13.50 11.38 16.78
C ARG A 120 -13.18 11.89 15.38
N ALA A 121 -13.34 11.05 14.36
CA ALA A 121 -13.00 11.37 12.99
C ALA A 121 -14.08 12.22 12.32
N SER A 122 -13.69 13.34 11.72
CA SER A 122 -14.55 14.11 10.82
C SER A 122 -14.85 13.34 9.53
N ASP A 123 -15.99 13.60 8.88
CA ASP A 123 -16.36 13.02 7.59
C ASP A 123 -15.27 13.23 6.51
N LYS A 124 -14.59 14.37 6.56
CA LYS A 124 -13.47 14.68 5.65
C LYS A 124 -12.29 13.72 5.86
N LEU A 125 -11.92 13.47 7.13
CA LEU A 125 -10.84 12.57 7.50
C LEU A 125 -11.18 11.13 7.13
N LEU A 126 -12.42 10.71 7.40
CA LEU A 126 -12.91 9.37 7.03
C LEU A 126 -12.86 9.16 5.51
N THR A 127 -13.27 10.17 4.73
CA THR A 127 -13.22 10.12 3.26
C THR A 127 -11.78 10.02 2.75
N LEU A 128 -10.84 10.72 3.39
CA LEU A 128 -9.42 10.66 3.03
C LEU A 128 -8.85 9.25 3.24
N TYR A 129 -9.03 8.66 4.42
CA TYR A 129 -8.57 7.29 4.70
C TYR A 129 -9.31 6.23 3.88
N ALA A 130 -10.60 6.42 3.60
CA ALA A 130 -11.34 5.54 2.70
C ALA A 130 -10.80 5.60 1.25
N SER A 131 -10.32 6.76 0.80
CA SER A 131 -9.67 6.90 -0.50
C SER A 131 -8.36 6.11 -0.56
N PHE A 132 -7.55 6.15 0.51
CA PHE A 132 -6.34 5.32 0.63
C PHE A 132 -6.67 3.82 0.69
N MET A 133 -7.72 3.42 1.40
CA MET A 133 -8.23 2.05 1.38
C MET A 133 -8.56 1.61 -0.06
N GLY A 134 -9.23 2.46 -0.83
CA GLY A 134 -9.55 2.20 -2.23
C GLY A 134 -8.32 1.93 -3.09
N LEU A 135 -7.25 2.71 -2.91
CA LEU A 135 -5.97 2.53 -3.61
C LEU A 135 -5.26 1.23 -3.18
N GLY A 136 -5.27 0.91 -1.88
CA GLY A 136 -4.74 -0.37 -1.37
C GLY A 136 -5.48 -1.57 -1.95
N ALA A 137 -6.81 -1.51 -1.99
CA ALA A 137 -7.66 -2.54 -2.59
C ALA A 137 -7.41 -2.67 -4.10
N LEU A 138 -7.22 -1.55 -4.80
CA LEU A 138 -6.89 -1.55 -6.23
C LEU A 138 -5.54 -2.24 -6.49
N ALA A 139 -4.52 -1.97 -5.67
CA ALA A 139 -3.22 -2.64 -5.74
C ALA A 139 -3.34 -4.16 -5.51
N LEU A 140 -4.12 -4.56 -4.50
CA LEU A 140 -4.42 -5.97 -4.20
C LEU A 140 -5.08 -6.67 -5.39
N LEU A 141 -6.15 -6.07 -5.93
CA LEU A 141 -6.86 -6.62 -7.09
C LEU A 141 -5.94 -6.71 -8.32
N ARG A 142 -5.12 -5.68 -8.55
CA ARG A 142 -4.17 -5.65 -9.67
C ARG A 142 -3.14 -6.78 -9.58
N GLY A 143 -2.67 -7.10 -8.37
CA GLY A 143 -1.79 -8.24 -8.11
C GLY A 143 -2.45 -9.60 -8.34
N LEU A 144 -3.71 -9.75 -7.91
CA LEU A 144 -4.48 -11.00 -8.04
C LEU A 144 -4.77 -11.40 -9.49
N LEU A 145 -5.09 -10.43 -10.35
CA LEU A 145 -5.52 -10.67 -11.75
C LEU A 145 -4.52 -11.53 -12.55
N THR A 146 -3.23 -11.49 -12.23
CA THR A 146 -2.20 -12.24 -12.97
C THR A 146 -1.79 -13.54 -12.28
N CYS A 147 -1.90 -13.63 -10.94
CA CYS A 147 -1.71 -14.88 -10.20
C CYS A 147 -2.76 -15.93 -10.60
N SER A 148 -4.01 -15.48 -10.80
CA SER A 148 -5.09 -16.34 -11.29
C SER A 148 -4.76 -16.96 -12.65
N SER A 149 -4.27 -16.15 -13.60
CA SER A 149 -3.89 -16.63 -14.94
C SER A 149 -2.72 -17.63 -14.93
N LYS A 150 -1.70 -17.42 -14.07
CA LYS A 150 -0.59 -18.36 -13.92
C LYS A 150 -1.02 -19.68 -13.27
N SER A 151 -1.89 -19.63 -12.25
CA SER A 151 -2.43 -20.82 -11.58
C SER A 151 -3.22 -21.71 -12.53
N THR A 152 -4.09 -21.11 -13.36
CA THR A 152 -4.85 -21.86 -14.39
C THR A 152 -3.92 -22.51 -15.42
N SER A 153 -2.84 -21.83 -15.83
CA SER A 153 -1.86 -22.39 -16.78
C SER A 153 -1.01 -23.52 -16.20
N ALA A 154 -0.75 -23.51 -14.89
CA ALA A 154 0.00 -24.56 -14.19
C ALA A 154 -0.85 -25.81 -13.95
N LEU A 155 -2.16 -25.64 -13.67
CA LEU A 155 -3.08 -26.76 -13.49
C LEU A 155 -3.29 -27.59 -14.79
N GLY A 156 -3.14 -26.95 -15.96
CA GLY A 156 -3.17 -27.62 -17.27
C GLY A 156 -1.90 -28.39 -17.64
N LYS A 157 -0.79 -28.25 -16.88
CA LYS A 157 0.48 -28.94 -17.12
C LYS A 157 0.77 -29.97 -16.03
N ARG A 158 -0.14 -30.92 -15.80
CA ARG A 158 0.25 -32.20 -15.15
C ARG A 158 1.11 -32.98 -16.15
N PRO A 159 2.36 -33.34 -15.85
CA PRO A 159 3.11 -34.29 -16.69
C PRO A 159 2.37 -35.63 -16.62
N ALA A 160 1.98 -36.16 -17.77
CA ALA A 160 1.47 -37.53 -17.87
C ALA A 160 2.55 -38.47 -17.32
N LEU A 161 2.30 -39.06 -16.15
CA LEU A 161 3.17 -40.06 -15.55
C LEU A 161 3.40 -41.18 -16.57
N MET A 162 4.62 -41.32 -17.07
CA MET A 162 4.99 -42.44 -17.93
C MET A 162 4.75 -43.76 -17.19
N ARG A 163 3.69 -44.46 -17.59
CA ARG A 163 3.36 -45.82 -17.16
C ARG A 163 4.41 -46.78 -17.73
N LYS A 164 5.47 -47.04 -16.97
CA LYS A 164 6.45 -48.09 -17.30
C LYS A 164 5.84 -49.46 -16.99
N LYS A 165 5.29 -50.12 -18.02
CA LYS A 165 4.91 -51.54 -17.98
C LYS A 165 6.19 -52.36 -17.75
N ARG A 166 6.27 -53.12 -16.64
CA ARG A 166 7.24 -54.21 -16.50
C ARG A 166 6.70 -55.41 -17.27
N ALA A 167 7.56 -55.96 -18.13
CA ALA A 167 7.43 -57.29 -18.72
C ALA A 167 7.82 -58.36 -17.68
#